data_AF-A0A1R4HWJ7-F1
#
_entry.id   AF-A0A1R4HWJ7-F1
#
_cell.length_a   1.000
_cell.length_b   1.000
_cell.length_c   1.000
_cell.angle_alpha   90.00
_cell.angle_beta   90.00
_cell.angle_gamma   90.00
#
_symmetry.space_group_name_H-M   'P 1'
#
loop_
_entity.id
_entity.type
_entity.pdbx_description
1 polymer ?
#
loop_
_entity_poly.entity_id
_entity_poly.type
_entity_poly.pdbx_seq_one_letter_code
_entity_poly.pdbx_strand_id
1 'polypeptide(L)'
;MDSGLAHVFLNSERTRSEIARRAGVNRSTMYRASEGTVDVRLDTLEELALASGVEPIITYRPLSDSAAADAGRVLMEGAPDVGELSPATAAWVARIERFAQPATLGSIAAEAGLASSLLHRAGALGATGHVTAAMLDACGAVAGGEWALSGAAALAALGSDAAQRADDFVQVLWTPDPGRALQHLVGLGANVASPAVASVILCEPSGLTLRGSASRGGVRIVAPAQAIIDNLGLPEPQCSEAARLVASWG
;
A
#
# COMPACT_ATOMS: atom_id res chain seq x y z
N MET A 1 -9.17 -19.26 -2.80
CA MET A 1 -7.79 -19.03 -2.36
C MET A 1 -7.12 -20.38 -2.31
N ASP A 2 -6.34 -20.74 -3.33
CA ASP A 2 -5.47 -21.90 -3.23
C ASP A 2 -4.39 -21.59 -2.19
N SER A 3 -4.39 -22.32 -1.08
CA SER A 3 -3.37 -22.14 -0.05
C SER A 3 -2.02 -22.58 -0.65
N GLY A 4 -0.98 -21.76 -0.49
CA GLY A 4 0.37 -22.10 -1.00
C GLY A 4 0.88 -23.46 -0.49
N LEU A 5 0.35 -23.93 0.65
CA LEU A 5 0.62 -25.25 1.20
C LEU A 5 0.02 -26.39 0.38
N ALA A 6 -1.15 -26.21 -0.21
CA ALA A 6 -1.74 -27.22 -1.09
C ALA A 6 -0.80 -27.53 -2.26
N HIS A 7 -0.17 -26.51 -2.85
CA HIS A 7 0.81 -26.68 -3.92
C HIS A 7 2.10 -27.40 -3.47
N VAL A 8 2.60 -27.10 -2.26
CA VAL A 8 3.77 -27.80 -1.69
C VAL A 8 3.51 -29.30 -1.53
N PHE A 9 2.28 -29.68 -1.13
CA PHE A 9 1.92 -31.09 -0.96
C PHE A 9 1.56 -31.80 -2.27
N LEU A 10 1.12 -31.08 -3.31
CA LEU A 10 0.78 -31.66 -4.62
C LEU A 10 2.02 -32.06 -5.44
N ASN A 11 3.18 -31.44 -5.17
CA ASN A 11 4.42 -31.70 -5.90
C ASN A 11 5.33 -32.73 -5.21
N SER A 12 4.91 -33.33 -4.09
CA SER A 12 5.69 -34.37 -3.41
C SER A 12 5.34 -35.75 -3.96
N GLU A 13 6.35 -36.60 -4.19
CA GLU A 13 6.16 -38.03 -4.49
C GLU A 13 5.63 -38.82 -3.29
N ARG A 14 5.46 -38.18 -2.13
CA ARG A 14 5.03 -38.80 -0.88
C ARG A 14 3.57 -38.52 -0.60
N THR A 15 2.89 -39.51 -0.03
CA THR A 15 1.52 -39.32 0.41
C THR A 15 1.46 -38.32 1.57
N ARG A 16 0.35 -37.60 1.69
CA ARG A 16 0.12 -36.68 2.82
C ARG A 16 0.32 -37.37 4.18
N SER A 17 -0.08 -38.64 4.30
CA SER A 17 0.13 -39.44 5.51
C SER A 17 1.61 -39.67 5.86
N GLU A 18 2.46 -39.84 4.86
CA GLU A 18 3.90 -40.01 5.04
C GLU A 18 4.57 -38.68 5.41
N ILE A 19 4.14 -37.59 4.79
CA ILE A 19 4.60 -36.24 5.10
C ILE A 19 4.27 -35.89 6.56
N ALA A 20 3.02 -36.06 6.98
CA ALA A 20 2.59 -35.83 8.37
C ALA A 20 3.44 -36.63 9.37
N ARG A 21 3.65 -37.93 9.10
CA ARG A 21 4.47 -38.80 9.96
C ARG A 21 5.92 -38.33 10.04
N ARG A 22 6.52 -37.93 8.91
CA ARG A 22 7.91 -37.47 8.85
C ARG A 22 8.10 -36.12 9.54
N ALA A 23 7.14 -35.22 9.41
CA ALA A 23 7.14 -33.91 10.05
C ALA A 23 6.78 -33.96 11.54
N GLY A 24 6.41 -35.13 12.08
CA GLY A 24 5.97 -35.25 13.48
C GLY A 24 4.61 -34.59 13.76
N VAL A 25 3.79 -34.34 12.73
CA VAL A 25 2.52 -33.63 12.83
C VAL A 25 1.34 -34.60 12.74
N ASN A 26 0.28 -34.40 13.52
CA ASN A 26 -0.95 -35.18 13.36
C ASN A 26 -1.57 -34.93 11.97
N ARG A 27 -2.07 -35.99 11.32
CA ARG A 27 -2.79 -35.90 10.04
C ARG A 27 -3.94 -34.89 10.07
N SER A 28 -4.66 -34.77 11.19
CA SER A 28 -5.73 -33.79 11.35
C SER A 28 -5.21 -32.36 11.29
N THR A 29 -4.06 -32.08 11.92
CA THR A 29 -3.40 -30.77 11.88
C THR A 29 -2.92 -30.45 10.46
N MET A 30 -2.29 -31.40 9.77
CA MET A 30 -1.88 -31.23 8.38
C MET A 30 -3.08 -30.98 7.44
N TYR A 31 -4.19 -31.70 7.62
CA TYR A 31 -5.40 -31.48 6.82
C TYR A 31 -5.99 -30.08 7.06
N ARG A 32 -6.13 -29.68 8.33
CA ARG A 32 -6.62 -28.34 8.66
C ARG A 32 -5.68 -27.25 8.14
N ALA A 33 -4.37 -27.49 8.20
CA ALA A 33 -3.35 -26.60 7.66
C ALA A 33 -3.48 -26.43 6.14
N SER A 34 -3.68 -27.52 5.39
CA SER A 34 -3.86 -27.43 3.93
C SER A 34 -5.13 -26.67 3.54
N GLU A 35 -6.19 -26.78 4.36
CA GLU A 35 -7.45 -26.05 4.18
C GLU A 35 -7.44 -24.63 4.77
N GLY A 36 -6.34 -24.20 5.41
CA GLY A 36 -6.26 -22.87 6.04
C GLY A 36 -7.19 -22.68 7.25
N THR A 37 -7.59 -23.77 7.91
CA THR A 37 -8.55 -23.77 9.04
C THR A 37 -7.88 -23.81 10.42
N VAL A 38 -6.55 -23.71 10.47
CA VAL A 38 -5.77 -23.62 11.71
C VAL A 38 -4.55 -22.73 11.49
N ASP A 39 -4.18 -21.98 12.52
CA ASP A 39 -2.89 -21.30 12.55
C ASP A 39 -1.77 -22.33 12.72
N VAL A 40 -0.92 -22.42 11.70
CA VAL A 40 0.24 -23.31 11.71
C VAL A 40 1.45 -22.49 12.14
N ARG A 41 2.14 -22.96 13.17
CA ARG A 41 3.39 -22.35 13.60
C ARG A 41 4.44 -22.48 12.50
N LEU A 42 5.38 -21.54 12.45
CA LEU A 42 6.39 -21.50 11.40
C LEU A 42 7.29 -22.75 11.41
N ASP A 43 7.64 -23.23 12.61
CA ASP A 43 8.39 -24.48 12.81
C ASP A 43 7.68 -25.69 12.17
N THR A 44 6.36 -25.74 12.31
CA THR A 44 5.52 -26.81 11.79
C THR A 44 5.42 -26.73 10.26
N LEU A 45 5.38 -25.52 9.70
CA LEU A 45 5.44 -25.32 8.25
C LEU A 45 6.80 -25.74 7.68
N GLU A 46 7.88 -25.43 8.39
CA GLU A 46 9.24 -25.82 8.02
C GLU A 46 9.41 -27.34 8.01
N GLU A 47 8.99 -28.03 9.07
CA GLU A 47 9.03 -29.49 9.14
C GLU A 47 8.17 -30.15 8.04
N LEU A 48 6.98 -29.60 7.75
CA LEU A 48 6.12 -30.09 6.67
C LEU A 48 6.76 -29.89 5.29
N ALA A 49 7.44 -28.77 5.07
CA ALA A 49 8.17 -28.48 3.84
C ALA A 49 9.36 -29.46 3.67
N LEU A 50 10.19 -29.60 4.69
CA LEU A 50 11.35 -30.52 4.69
C LEU A 50 10.93 -31.98 4.50
N ALA A 51 9.85 -32.41 5.16
CA ALA A 51 9.26 -33.74 4.99
C ALA A 51 8.75 -33.99 3.56
N SER A 52 8.33 -32.92 2.87
CA SER A 52 7.89 -32.94 1.47
C SER A 52 9.06 -32.92 0.48
N GLY A 53 10.28 -32.64 0.95
CA GLY A 53 11.51 -32.55 0.14
C GLY A 53 11.80 -31.15 -0.41
N VAL A 54 11.20 -30.11 0.17
CA VAL A 54 11.45 -28.71 -0.18
C VAL A 54 11.98 -27.96 1.03
N GLU A 55 12.90 -27.03 0.81
CA GLU A 55 13.43 -26.14 1.85
C GLU A 55 12.72 -24.79 1.74
N PRO A 56 11.96 -24.34 2.76
CA PRO A 56 11.28 -23.07 2.71
C PRO A 56 12.28 -21.94 2.96
N ILE A 57 12.40 -21.02 2.01
CA ILE A 57 13.15 -19.77 2.20
C ILE A 57 12.15 -18.66 2.53
N ILE A 58 12.25 -18.11 3.73
CA ILE A 58 11.43 -16.97 4.16
C ILE A 58 12.23 -15.70 3.94
N THR A 59 11.71 -14.81 3.11
CA THR A 59 12.28 -13.47 2.90
C THR A 59 11.28 -12.42 3.36
N TYR A 60 11.79 -11.41 4.05
CA TYR A 60 11.01 -10.23 4.39
C TYR A 60 11.24 -9.18 3.31
N ARG A 61 10.15 -8.56 2.87
CA ARG A 61 10.18 -7.39 1.99
C ARG A 61 9.42 -6.26 2.66
N PRO A 62 9.83 -5.00 2.43
CA PRO A 62 9.02 -3.87 2.85
C PRO A 62 7.60 -4.00 2.30
N LEU A 63 6.62 -3.62 3.12
CA LEU A 63 5.21 -3.72 2.79
C LEU A 63 4.80 -2.51 1.92
N SER A 64 4.21 -2.78 0.76
CA SER A 64 3.66 -1.74 -0.14
C SER A 64 2.62 -2.37 -1.07
N ASP A 65 1.43 -2.63 -0.52
CA ASP A 65 0.31 -3.23 -1.24
C ASP A 65 -0.79 -2.17 -1.47
N SER A 66 -1.21 -1.97 -2.71
CA SER A 66 -2.24 -0.95 -3.03
C SER A 66 -3.63 -1.37 -2.59
N ALA A 67 -3.87 -2.68 -2.49
CA ALA A 67 -5.13 -3.18 -1.99
C ALA A 67 -5.35 -2.78 -0.52
N ALA A 68 -4.29 -2.47 0.24
CA ALA A 68 -4.41 -1.93 1.59
C ALA A 68 -4.96 -0.49 1.61
N ALA A 69 -4.55 0.36 0.66
CA ALA A 69 -5.12 1.70 0.50
C ALA A 69 -6.59 1.63 0.09
N ASP A 70 -6.94 0.76 -0.87
CA ASP A 70 -8.32 0.54 -1.28
C ASP A 70 -9.18 0.05 -0.10
N ALA A 71 -8.66 -0.87 0.71
CA ALA A 71 -9.34 -1.38 1.89
C ALA A 71 -9.53 -0.29 2.95
N GLY A 72 -8.52 0.55 3.19
CA GLY A 72 -8.63 1.72 4.06
C GLY A 72 -9.72 2.67 3.60
N ARG A 73 -9.78 2.96 2.28
CA ARG A 73 -10.85 3.77 1.70
C ARG A 73 -12.23 3.16 1.89
N VAL A 74 -12.40 1.88 1.64
CA VAL A 74 -13.66 1.15 1.85
C VAL A 74 -14.13 1.27 3.31
N LEU A 75 -13.21 1.16 4.27
CA LEU A 75 -13.55 1.26 5.69
C LEU A 75 -13.83 2.70 6.14
N MET A 76 -13.15 3.70 5.57
CA MET A 76 -13.33 5.12 5.92
C MET A 76 -14.54 5.76 5.25
N GLU A 77 -14.82 5.43 3.98
CA GLU A 77 -15.83 6.08 3.15
C GLU A 77 -17.09 5.21 2.98
N GLY A 78 -17.03 3.94 3.36
CA GLY A 78 -18.05 2.93 3.08
C GLY A 78 -17.75 2.15 1.80
N ALA A 79 -18.44 1.01 1.65
CA ALA A 79 -18.29 0.17 0.46
C ALA A 79 -18.73 0.95 -0.79
N PRO A 80 -17.94 0.91 -1.89
CA PRO A 80 -18.31 1.60 -3.11
C PRO A 80 -19.60 1.01 -3.71
N ASP A 81 -20.46 1.86 -4.26
CA ASP A 81 -21.69 1.47 -5.00
C ASP A 81 -21.45 0.67 -6.30
N VAL A 82 -20.23 0.19 -6.55
CA VAL A 82 -19.79 -0.39 -7.81
C VAL A 82 -19.02 -1.68 -7.56
N GLY A 83 -19.79 -2.73 -7.28
CA GLY A 83 -19.34 -4.12 -7.43
C GLY A 83 -18.65 -4.75 -6.22
N GLU A 84 -18.39 -6.04 -6.37
CA GLU A 84 -17.70 -6.87 -5.38
C GLU A 84 -16.24 -6.41 -5.24
N LEU A 85 -15.76 -6.31 -4.00
CA LEU A 85 -14.36 -5.98 -3.73
C LEU A 85 -13.44 -7.00 -4.39
N SER A 86 -12.28 -6.55 -4.87
CA SER A 86 -11.26 -7.49 -5.30
C SER A 86 -10.89 -8.43 -4.13
N PRO A 87 -10.53 -9.70 -4.38
CA PRO A 87 -10.14 -10.62 -3.30
C PRO A 87 -8.98 -10.09 -2.45
N ALA A 88 -8.05 -9.34 -3.06
CA ALA A 88 -6.93 -8.72 -2.35
C ALA A 88 -7.41 -7.59 -1.41
N THR A 89 -8.31 -6.74 -1.89
CA THR A 89 -8.92 -5.66 -1.09
C THR A 89 -9.75 -6.23 0.05
N ALA A 90 -10.59 -7.24 -0.20
CA ALA A 90 -11.39 -7.90 0.83
C ALA A 90 -10.50 -8.55 1.92
N ALA A 91 -9.39 -9.17 1.52
CA ALA A 91 -8.42 -9.71 2.47
C ALA A 91 -7.75 -8.63 3.32
N TRP A 92 -7.47 -7.45 2.75
CA TRP A 92 -6.94 -6.31 3.48
C TRP A 92 -7.96 -5.64 4.40
N VAL A 93 -9.23 -5.55 4.01
CA VAL A 93 -10.32 -5.11 4.90
C VAL A 93 -10.30 -5.94 6.17
N ALA A 94 -10.35 -7.27 6.03
CA ALA A 94 -10.32 -8.17 7.19
C ALA A 94 -9.04 -8.03 8.03
N ARG A 95 -7.89 -7.72 7.42
CA ARG A 95 -6.63 -7.46 8.16
C ARG A 95 -6.70 -6.16 8.94
N ILE A 96 -7.10 -5.07 8.30
CA ILE A 96 -7.17 -3.74 8.92
C ILE A 96 -8.18 -3.74 10.06
N GLU A 97 -9.34 -4.38 9.92
CA GLU A 97 -10.30 -4.54 11.02
C GLU A 97 -9.70 -5.24 12.25
N ARG A 98 -8.76 -6.17 12.05
CA ARG A 98 -8.03 -6.82 13.16
C ARG A 98 -6.91 -5.96 13.73
N PHE A 99 -6.20 -5.21 12.90
CA PHE A 99 -5.01 -4.44 13.31
C PHE A 99 -5.38 -3.08 13.92
N ALA A 100 -6.37 -2.39 13.35
CA ALA A 100 -6.82 -1.08 13.75
C ALA A 100 -7.71 -1.15 15.01
N GLN A 101 -7.09 -1.34 16.18
CA GLN A 101 -7.76 -1.44 17.47
C GLN A 101 -7.33 -0.29 18.40
N PRO A 102 -8.26 0.59 18.87
CA PRO A 102 -9.69 0.64 18.54
C PRO A 102 -9.93 1.05 17.08
N ALA A 103 -11.06 0.64 16.49
CA ALA A 103 -11.42 0.93 15.10
C ALA A 103 -11.92 2.38 14.93
N THR A 104 -10.98 3.32 14.83
CA THR A 104 -11.23 4.73 14.54
C THR A 104 -10.78 5.05 13.11
N LEU A 105 -11.25 6.16 12.54
CA LEU A 105 -10.78 6.61 11.22
C LEU A 105 -9.24 6.76 11.19
N GLY A 106 -8.66 7.28 12.29
CA GLY A 106 -7.21 7.43 12.40
C GLY A 106 -6.45 6.10 12.41
N SER A 107 -6.91 5.11 13.17
CA SER A 107 -6.23 3.80 13.21
C SER A 107 -6.39 3.01 11.91
N ILE A 108 -7.56 3.08 11.26
CA ILE A 108 -7.81 2.49 9.94
C ILE A 108 -6.87 3.10 8.90
N ALA A 109 -6.78 4.43 8.86
CA ALA A 109 -5.94 5.14 7.91
C ALA A 109 -4.45 4.88 8.16
N ALA A 110 -4.02 4.74 9.42
CA ALA A 110 -2.64 4.45 9.77
C ALA A 110 -2.20 3.05 9.31
N GLU A 111 -3.02 2.03 9.57
CA GLU A 111 -2.76 0.67 9.10
C GLU A 111 -2.75 0.58 7.57
N ALA A 112 -3.71 1.24 6.92
CA ALA A 112 -3.76 1.30 5.46
C ALA A 112 -2.51 2.00 4.88
N GLY A 113 -2.16 3.18 5.39
CA GLY A 113 -1.03 3.99 4.93
C GLY A 113 0.31 3.29 5.10
N LEU A 114 0.54 2.66 6.26
CA LEU A 114 1.73 1.84 6.52
C LEU A 114 1.82 0.68 5.52
N ALA A 115 0.70 -0.02 5.29
CA ALA A 115 0.66 -1.18 4.41
C ALA A 115 0.74 -0.83 2.92
N SER A 116 0.33 0.38 2.53
CA SER A 116 0.35 0.85 1.15
C SER A 116 1.51 1.78 0.82
N SER A 117 2.45 1.99 1.75
CA SER A 117 3.51 3.00 1.68
C SER A 117 4.16 3.10 0.29
N LEU A 118 4.18 4.31 -0.25
CA LEU A 118 4.79 4.59 -1.55
C LEU A 118 6.31 4.43 -1.55
N LEU A 119 6.94 4.39 -0.37
CA LEU A 119 8.40 4.35 -0.24
C LEU A 119 9.03 3.07 -0.78
N HIS A 120 8.22 2.02 -0.92
CA HIS A 120 8.65 0.70 -1.37
C HIS A 120 7.79 0.17 -2.53
N ARG A 121 7.01 1.06 -3.16
CA ARG A 121 6.09 0.69 -4.22
C ARG A 121 6.86 0.30 -5.47
N ALA A 122 6.61 -0.92 -5.95
CA ALA A 122 7.15 -1.36 -7.23
C ALA A 122 6.68 -0.41 -8.35
N GLY A 123 7.63 0.08 -9.15
CA GLY A 123 7.35 1.03 -10.25
C GLY A 123 7.29 2.50 -9.82
N ALA A 124 7.33 2.83 -8.53
CA ALA A 124 7.43 4.22 -8.11
C ALA A 124 8.80 4.80 -8.46
N LEU A 125 8.80 6.04 -8.95
CA LEU A 125 10.00 6.81 -9.28
C LEU A 125 10.16 7.93 -8.26
N GLY A 126 11.35 8.03 -7.67
CA GLY A 126 11.69 9.08 -6.72
C GLY A 126 12.61 10.12 -7.36
N ALA A 127 12.42 11.40 -7.04
CA ALA A 127 13.33 12.46 -7.44
C ALA A 127 13.54 13.45 -6.29
N THR A 128 14.67 14.17 -6.33
CA THR A 128 15.03 15.20 -5.34
C THR A 128 15.10 16.56 -5.98
N GLY A 129 14.71 17.60 -5.24
CA GLY A 129 14.69 18.98 -5.71
C GLY A 129 13.38 19.66 -5.36
N HIS A 130 13.35 20.97 -5.58
CA HIS A 130 12.17 21.77 -5.28
C HIS A 130 11.16 21.67 -6.44
N VAL A 131 9.94 21.23 -6.12
CA VAL A 131 8.84 21.14 -7.11
C VAL A 131 7.57 21.66 -6.48
N THR A 132 6.86 22.51 -7.22
CA THR A 132 5.58 23.05 -6.80
C THR A 132 4.42 22.16 -7.26
N ALA A 133 3.28 22.25 -6.59
CA ALA A 133 2.06 21.57 -7.02
C ALA A 133 1.69 21.89 -8.48
N ALA A 134 1.84 23.15 -8.90
CA ALA A 134 1.55 23.58 -10.28
C ALA A 134 2.50 22.95 -11.32
N MET A 135 3.76 22.72 -10.97
CA MET A 135 4.70 22.00 -11.85
C MET A 135 4.29 20.53 -12.01
N LEU A 136 3.91 19.86 -10.93
CA LEU A 136 3.45 18.47 -10.99
C LEU A 136 2.12 18.33 -11.73
N ASP A 137 1.21 19.28 -11.54
CA ASP A 137 -0.05 19.39 -12.26
C ASP A 137 0.18 19.42 -13.79
N ALA A 138 1.08 20.30 -14.24
CA ALA A 138 1.47 20.39 -15.63
C ALA A 138 2.12 19.09 -16.14
N CYS A 139 2.97 18.44 -15.34
CA CYS A 139 3.61 17.18 -15.73
C CYS A 139 2.61 16.04 -15.84
N GLY A 140 1.64 15.95 -14.93
CA GLY A 140 0.52 15.01 -15.02
C GLY A 140 -0.29 15.22 -16.30
N ALA A 141 -0.62 16.49 -16.62
CA ALA A 141 -1.34 16.83 -17.83
C ALA A 141 -0.60 16.40 -19.12
N VAL A 142 0.72 16.52 -19.15
CA VAL A 142 1.55 16.12 -20.30
C VAL A 142 1.74 14.62 -20.42
N ALA A 143 1.79 13.89 -19.29
CA ALA A 143 1.86 12.43 -19.28
C ALA A 143 0.61 11.78 -19.89
N GLY A 144 -0.53 12.48 -19.84
CA GLY A 144 -1.81 12.04 -20.39
C GLY A 144 -2.60 11.16 -19.43
N GLY A 145 -3.83 10.81 -19.82
CA GLY A 145 -4.75 10.03 -18.97
C GLY A 145 -5.24 10.78 -17.73
N GLU A 146 -5.78 10.02 -16.76
CA GLU A 146 -6.19 10.56 -15.46
C GLU A 146 -5.00 10.57 -14.51
N TRP A 147 -4.79 11.68 -13.81
CA TRP A 147 -3.74 11.87 -12.83
C TRP A 147 -4.27 12.71 -11.67
N ALA A 148 -3.60 12.67 -10.51
CA ALA A 148 -3.91 13.54 -9.38
C ALA A 148 -2.71 13.70 -8.45
N LEU A 149 -2.67 14.82 -7.75
CA LEU A 149 -1.67 15.11 -6.73
C LEU A 149 -2.09 14.56 -5.37
N SER A 150 -1.10 14.08 -4.62
CA SER A 150 -1.19 13.71 -3.22
C SER A 150 0.01 14.29 -2.45
N GLY A 151 0.35 13.74 -1.29
CA GLY A 151 1.45 14.26 -0.47
C GLY A 151 1.15 15.66 0.07
N ALA A 152 2.15 16.55 0.06
CA ALA A 152 2.02 17.88 0.65
C ALA A 152 0.91 18.72 0.01
N ALA A 153 0.76 18.69 -1.33
CA ALA A 153 -0.29 19.43 -2.03
C ALA A 153 -1.70 19.03 -1.55
N ALA A 154 -1.93 17.73 -1.31
CA ALA A 154 -3.21 17.26 -0.82
C ALA A 154 -3.42 17.58 0.66
N LEU A 155 -2.40 17.48 1.54
CA LEU A 155 -2.53 17.91 2.93
C LEU A 155 -2.82 19.41 3.05
N ALA A 156 -2.15 20.23 2.24
CA ALA A 156 -2.41 21.67 2.16
C ALA A 156 -3.87 21.94 1.76
N ALA A 157 -4.40 21.21 0.79
CA ALA A 157 -5.79 21.30 0.34
C ALA A 157 -6.82 20.74 1.35
N LEU A 158 -6.37 19.99 2.36
CA LEU A 158 -7.15 19.57 3.52
C LEU A 158 -7.02 20.54 4.71
N GLY A 159 -6.29 21.64 4.56
CA GLY A 159 -6.16 22.69 5.58
C GLY A 159 -4.92 22.57 6.47
N SER A 160 -3.89 21.82 6.07
CA SER A 160 -2.60 21.82 6.79
C SER A 160 -1.79 23.08 6.49
N ASP A 161 -1.67 23.97 7.48
CA ASP A 161 -0.76 25.14 7.41
C ASP A 161 0.72 24.73 7.42
N ALA A 162 1.04 23.54 7.95
CA ALA A 162 2.40 23.00 7.94
C ALA A 162 2.79 22.61 6.50
N ALA A 163 1.94 21.82 5.82
CA ALA A 163 2.18 21.40 4.45
C ALA A 163 2.25 22.57 3.45
N GLN A 164 1.57 23.69 3.72
CA GLN A 164 1.66 24.90 2.89
C GLN A 164 3.03 25.60 2.95
N ARG A 165 3.78 25.40 4.03
CA ARG A 165 5.04 26.12 4.31
C ARG A 165 6.27 25.22 4.30
N ALA A 166 6.06 23.92 4.25
CA ALA A 166 7.09 22.92 4.43
C ALA A 166 7.73 22.55 3.09
N ASP A 167 8.98 22.97 2.90
CA ASP A 167 9.80 22.60 1.74
C ASP A 167 10.30 21.15 1.81
N ASP A 168 10.21 20.51 2.98
CA ASP A 168 10.66 19.15 3.27
C ASP A 168 9.56 18.08 3.11
N PHE A 169 8.32 18.48 2.83
CA PHE A 169 7.24 17.51 2.60
C PHE A 169 7.34 16.91 1.21
N VAL A 170 7.12 15.60 1.14
CA VAL A 170 7.12 14.85 -0.10
C VAL A 170 5.87 15.17 -0.91
N GLN A 171 6.06 15.53 -2.17
CA GLN A 171 4.99 15.62 -3.14
C GLN A 171 4.76 14.26 -3.81
N VAL A 172 3.50 13.95 -4.10
CA VAL A 172 3.15 12.71 -4.81
C VAL A 172 2.36 13.05 -6.05
N LEU A 173 2.75 12.47 -7.19
CA LEU A 173 1.99 12.51 -8.44
C LEU A 173 1.57 11.09 -8.81
N TRP A 174 0.26 10.85 -8.77
CA TRP A 174 -0.35 9.65 -9.35
C TRP A 174 -0.60 9.89 -10.83
N THR A 175 0.04 9.13 -11.71
CA THR A 175 -0.01 9.31 -13.17
C THR A 175 0.17 7.98 -13.90
N PRO A 176 -0.52 7.71 -15.02
CA PRO A 176 -0.41 6.44 -15.74
C PRO A 176 0.96 6.22 -16.38
N ASP A 177 1.78 7.26 -16.53
CA ASP A 177 3.14 7.15 -17.04
C ASP A 177 4.10 8.00 -16.18
N PRO A 178 4.60 7.44 -15.06
CA PRO A 178 5.54 8.12 -14.17
C PRO A 178 6.84 8.49 -14.89
N GLY A 179 7.31 7.66 -15.83
CA GLY A 179 8.54 7.88 -16.57
C GLY A 179 8.45 9.11 -17.47
N ARG A 180 7.37 9.23 -18.23
CA ARG A 180 7.11 10.41 -19.05
C ARG A 180 6.89 11.67 -18.22
N ALA A 181 6.11 11.59 -17.14
CA ALA A 181 5.95 12.72 -16.23
C ALA A 181 7.28 13.20 -15.66
N LEU A 182 8.16 12.28 -15.26
CA LEU A 182 9.48 12.59 -14.73
C LEU A 182 10.37 13.30 -15.76
N GLN A 183 10.32 12.92 -17.04
CA GLN A 183 11.08 13.58 -18.12
C GLN A 183 10.70 15.05 -18.32
N HIS A 184 9.48 15.44 -17.93
CA HIS A 184 9.00 16.82 -18.04
C HIS A 184 9.27 17.68 -16.80
N LEU A 185 9.75 17.09 -15.70
CA LEU A 185 10.15 17.82 -14.51
C LEU A 185 11.56 18.40 -14.68
N VAL A 186 11.62 19.60 -15.26
CA VAL A 186 12.87 20.36 -15.45
C VAL A 186 13.41 20.84 -14.11
N GLY A 187 14.71 20.60 -13.85
CA GLY A 187 15.40 21.11 -12.65
C GLY A 187 15.37 20.20 -11.43
N LEU A 188 14.77 19.00 -11.54
CA LEU A 188 14.95 17.94 -10.55
C LEU A 188 16.34 17.31 -10.65
N GLY A 189 16.85 16.89 -9.50
CA GLY A 189 18.01 16.02 -9.37
C GLY A 189 17.76 14.63 -9.96
N ALA A 190 18.80 13.79 -9.93
CA ALA A 190 18.74 12.44 -10.47
C ALA A 190 17.63 11.61 -9.82
N ASN A 191 17.08 10.66 -10.58
CA ASN A 191 16.23 9.59 -10.05
C ASN A 191 16.95 8.95 -8.86
N VAL A 192 16.32 8.95 -7.69
CA VAL A 192 16.92 8.39 -6.48
C VAL A 192 16.55 6.92 -6.33
N ALA A 193 17.54 6.11 -5.97
CA ALA A 193 17.34 4.68 -5.75
C ALA A 193 16.43 4.37 -4.55
N SER A 194 16.25 5.33 -3.64
CA SER A 194 15.39 5.20 -2.46
C SER A 194 14.40 6.36 -2.40
N PRO A 195 13.08 6.09 -2.45
CA PRO A 195 12.07 7.10 -2.20
C PRO A 195 12.15 7.76 -0.80
N ALA A 196 12.84 7.15 0.17
CA ALA A 196 12.99 7.71 1.52
C ALA A 196 13.77 9.03 1.55
N VAL A 197 14.55 9.33 0.51
CA VAL A 197 15.24 10.62 0.35
C VAL A 197 14.62 11.49 -0.74
N ALA A 198 13.52 11.04 -1.37
CA ALA A 198 12.87 11.77 -2.45
C ALA A 198 12.03 12.92 -1.88
N SER A 199 12.08 14.08 -2.54
CA SER A 199 11.11 15.16 -2.30
C SER A 199 9.88 15.03 -3.19
N VAL A 200 9.95 14.19 -4.23
CA VAL A 200 8.85 13.89 -5.15
C VAL A 200 8.80 12.39 -5.43
N ILE A 201 7.60 11.81 -5.36
CA ILE A 201 7.32 10.43 -5.78
C ILE A 201 6.29 10.46 -6.91
N LEU A 202 6.61 9.78 -8.01
CA LEU A 202 5.69 9.55 -9.12
C LEU A 202 5.32 8.07 -9.14
N CYS A 203 4.03 7.76 -9.25
CA CYS A 203 3.57 6.37 -9.24
C CYS A 203 2.34 6.17 -10.12
N GLU A 204 2.21 4.98 -10.69
CA GLU A 204 0.99 4.58 -11.39
C GLU A 204 -0.19 4.46 -10.40
N PRO A 205 -1.37 5.00 -10.74
CA PRO A 205 -2.57 4.82 -9.94
C PRO A 205 -3.04 3.37 -10.00
N SER A 206 -3.67 2.89 -8.93
CA SER A 206 -4.25 1.54 -8.88
C SER A 206 -5.58 1.53 -8.16
N GLY A 207 -6.49 0.63 -8.54
CA GLY A 207 -7.74 0.45 -7.80
C GLY A 207 -8.52 1.77 -7.65
N LEU A 208 -8.71 2.21 -6.40
CA LEU A 208 -9.48 3.40 -6.07
C LEU A 208 -8.65 4.69 -6.06
N THR A 209 -7.32 4.68 -6.26
CA THR A 209 -6.44 5.85 -6.06
C THR A 209 -6.99 7.18 -6.61
N LEU A 210 -7.46 7.22 -7.85
CA LEU A 210 -7.94 8.45 -8.50
C LEU A 210 -9.44 8.72 -8.29
N ARG A 211 -10.17 7.79 -7.70
CA ARG A 211 -11.63 7.90 -7.52
C ARG A 211 -11.97 9.02 -6.55
N GLY A 212 -12.82 9.94 -6.99
CA GLY A 212 -13.19 11.12 -6.21
C GLY A 212 -12.11 12.20 -6.19
N SER A 213 -11.11 12.11 -7.07
CA SER A 213 -10.19 13.22 -7.31
C SER A 213 -10.95 14.44 -7.84
N ALA A 214 -10.50 15.64 -7.46
CA ALA A 214 -11.16 16.89 -7.80
C ALA A 214 -10.14 18.03 -7.94
N SER A 215 -10.52 19.08 -8.67
CA SER A 215 -9.70 20.29 -8.74
C SER A 215 -9.90 21.13 -7.47
N ARG A 216 -8.80 21.47 -6.78
CA ARG A 216 -8.77 22.39 -5.64
C ARG A 216 -7.56 23.30 -5.76
N GLY A 217 -7.75 24.61 -5.62
CA GLY A 217 -6.65 25.58 -5.74
C GLY A 217 -5.98 25.58 -7.13
N GLY A 218 -6.74 25.21 -8.17
CA GLY A 218 -6.24 25.15 -9.55
C GLY A 218 -5.46 23.88 -9.90
N VAL A 219 -5.29 22.95 -8.95
CA VAL A 219 -4.63 21.66 -9.20
C VAL A 219 -5.56 20.47 -8.94
N ARG A 220 -5.38 19.35 -9.64
CA ARG A 220 -6.18 18.14 -9.38
C ARG A 220 -5.55 17.33 -8.25
N ILE A 221 -6.31 17.07 -7.18
CA ILE A 221 -5.87 16.31 -6.01
C ILE A 221 -6.71 15.05 -5.82
N VAL A 222 -6.15 14.04 -5.15
CA VAL A 222 -6.86 12.82 -4.75
C VAL A 222 -7.98 13.10 -3.74
N ALA A 223 -8.88 12.14 -3.52
CA ALA A 223 -9.92 12.23 -2.50
C ALA A 223 -9.32 12.37 -1.08
N PRO A 224 -10.02 13.01 -0.12
CA PRO A 224 -9.51 13.22 1.24
C PRO A 224 -9.00 11.95 1.94
N ALA A 225 -9.73 10.83 1.87
CA ALA A 225 -9.27 9.60 2.50
C ALA A 225 -7.98 9.07 1.86
N GLN A 226 -7.87 9.11 0.53
CA GLN A 226 -6.65 8.73 -0.19
C GLN A 226 -5.47 9.64 0.21
N ALA A 227 -5.70 10.96 0.30
CA ALA A 227 -4.68 11.90 0.72
C ALA A 227 -4.13 11.55 2.11
N ILE A 228 -5.00 11.27 3.08
CA ILE A 228 -4.57 10.87 4.43
C ILE A 228 -3.78 9.56 4.40
N ILE A 229 -4.29 8.52 3.72
CA ILE A 229 -3.64 7.21 3.61
C ILE A 229 -2.25 7.34 2.98
N ASP A 230 -2.14 8.06 1.86
CA ASP A 230 -0.85 8.28 1.18
C ASP A 230 0.15 8.94 2.13
N ASN A 231 -0.28 10.00 2.84
CA ASN A 231 0.59 10.77 3.72
C ASN A 231 0.98 10.03 5.01
N LEU A 232 0.12 9.15 5.53
CA LEU A 232 0.47 8.27 6.65
C LEU A 232 1.52 7.22 6.26
N GLY A 233 1.61 6.88 4.97
CA GLY A 233 2.65 6.02 4.41
C GLY A 233 3.97 6.72 4.09
N LEU A 234 4.09 8.03 4.33
CA LEU A 234 5.29 8.84 4.06
C LEU A 234 6.10 9.12 5.34
N PRO A 235 7.35 9.61 5.23
CA PRO A 235 8.19 9.90 6.40
C PRO A 235 7.65 11.05 7.27
N GLU A 236 8.19 11.14 8.48
CA GLU A 236 8.04 12.36 9.30
C GLU A 236 8.67 13.57 8.60
N PRO A 237 8.16 14.80 8.84
CA PRO A 237 7.04 15.15 9.73
C PRO A 237 5.63 14.95 9.11
N GLN A 238 5.56 14.48 7.87
CA GLN A 238 4.34 14.49 7.06
C GLN A 238 3.29 13.48 7.56
N CYS A 239 3.71 12.31 8.01
CA CYS A 239 2.78 11.32 8.58
C CYS A 239 2.17 11.80 9.91
N SER A 240 2.93 12.47 10.79
CA SER A 240 2.38 13.09 12.00
C SER A 240 1.32 14.14 11.68
N GLU A 241 1.53 14.95 10.64
CA GLU A 241 0.55 15.96 10.23
C GLU A 241 -0.73 15.34 9.65
N ALA A 242 -0.61 14.26 8.87
CA ALA A 242 -1.75 13.49 8.40
C ALA A 242 -2.53 12.85 9.55
N ALA A 243 -1.83 12.30 10.55
CA ALA A 243 -2.43 11.73 11.76
C ALA A 243 -3.22 12.79 12.55
N ARG A 244 -2.66 13.99 12.68
CA ARG A 244 -3.34 15.13 13.33
C ARG A 244 -4.62 15.53 12.58
N LEU A 245 -4.58 15.58 11.25
CA LEU A 245 -5.74 15.93 10.43
C LEU A 245 -6.85 14.89 10.53
N VAL A 246 -6.54 13.60 10.37
CA VAL A 246 -7.58 12.55 10.43
C VAL A 246 -8.19 12.42 11.82
N ALA A 247 -7.43 12.70 12.88
CA ALA A 247 -7.95 12.76 14.25
C ALA A 247 -8.98 13.90 14.45
N SER A 248 -9.00 14.92 13.58
CA SER A 248 -10.01 15.99 13.63
C SER A 248 -11.34 15.62 12.96
N TRP A 249 -11.41 14.48 12.27
CA TRP A 249 -12.60 14.06 11.51
C TRP A 249 -13.62 13.27 12.34
N GLY A 250 -13.33 12.97 13.61
CA GLY A 250 -14.22 12.22 14.51
C GLY A 250 -13.89 12.41 15.97
#